data_AF-A0A7X7XYC1-F1
#
_entry.id   AF-A0A7X7XYC1-F1
#
_cell.length_a   1.000
_cell.length_b   1.000
_cell.length_c   1.000
_cell.angle_alpha   90.00
_cell.angle_beta   90.00
_cell.angle_gamma   90.00
#
_symmetry.space_group_name_H-M   'P 1'
#
loop_
_entity.id
_entity.type
_entity.pdbx_description
1 polymer ?
#
loop_
_entity_poly.entity_id
_entity_poly.type
_entity_poly.pdbx_seq_one_letter_code
_entity_poly.pdbx_strand_id
1 'polypeptide(L)'
;MATVSETGAVGGKKITIEQFFAIEKQLKEKFEKGEIDRDEFNDSYDRLKCLYEKSENSAGVGNPMGKLSGSVDGLTAAERTVINDLLSQGKNVEVIPKTTASKTPDFLVNGVKTELKTLENPNINTGITRIQKGFKQGAETVVIDGRQAGLTTEQANQIINRASGTYPNKSLPGKVEIWTNDGVIGR
;
A
#
# COMPACT_ATOMS: atom_id res chain seq x y z
N MET A 1 13.13 -45.50 5.04
CA MET A 1 13.50 -45.00 6.37
C MET A 1 14.40 -43.78 6.17
N ALA A 2 13.82 -42.60 6.09
CA ALA A 2 14.56 -41.35 6.03
C ALA A 2 14.13 -40.53 7.23
N THR A 3 14.99 -40.52 8.24
CA THR A 3 14.96 -39.54 9.32
C THR A 3 15.36 -38.19 8.74
N VAL A 4 14.57 -37.15 9.00
CA VAL A 4 14.99 -35.78 8.71
C VAL A 4 14.84 -34.98 9.99
N SER A 5 15.96 -34.38 10.34
CA SER A 5 16.36 -33.75 11.58
C SER A 5 15.54 -32.51 11.94
N GLU A 6 15.35 -32.35 13.24
CA GLU A 6 15.06 -31.08 13.91
C GLU A 6 16.13 -30.01 13.62
N THR A 7 15.70 -28.76 13.75
CA THR A 7 16.48 -27.51 13.70
C THR A 7 16.88 -27.01 12.31
N GLY A 8 16.08 -26.07 11.83
CA GLY A 8 16.40 -25.19 10.71
C GLY A 8 15.22 -24.27 10.48
N ALA A 9 15.31 -23.02 10.94
CA ALA A 9 14.37 -21.98 10.57
C ALA A 9 14.38 -21.83 9.04
N VAL A 10 13.42 -22.49 8.38
CA VAL A 10 13.18 -22.31 6.94
C VAL A 10 12.22 -21.13 6.81
N GLY A 11 12.69 -20.10 6.11
CA GLY A 11 11.92 -18.89 5.83
C GLY A 11 10.49 -19.19 5.41
N GLY A 12 9.56 -18.37 5.91
CA GLY A 12 8.12 -18.50 5.72
C GLY A 12 7.73 -18.67 4.26
N LYS A 13 7.57 -19.92 3.83
CA LYS A 13 6.91 -20.26 2.57
C LYS A 13 5.42 -19.99 2.76
N LYS A 14 4.90 -19.01 2.03
CA LYS A 14 3.47 -18.75 1.92
C LYS A 14 2.79 -20.00 1.38
N ILE A 15 1.71 -20.46 2.03
CA ILE A 15 0.89 -21.55 1.51
C ILE A 15 -0.13 -20.98 0.53
N THR A 16 -0.33 -21.64 -0.61
CA THR A 16 -1.34 -21.28 -1.61
C THR A 16 -2.71 -21.87 -1.25
N ILE A 17 -3.79 -21.38 -1.84
CA ILE A 17 -5.14 -21.91 -1.63
C ILE A 17 -5.26 -23.40 -2.04
N GLU A 18 -4.56 -23.81 -3.10
CA GLU A 18 -4.52 -25.21 -3.54
C GLU A 18 -3.81 -26.09 -2.50
N GLN A 19 -2.71 -25.60 -1.92
CA GLN A 19 -2.00 -26.29 -0.85
C GLN A 19 -2.84 -26.36 0.43
N PHE A 20 -3.62 -25.33 0.76
CA PHE A 20 -4.54 -25.35 1.89
C PHE A 20 -5.55 -26.50 1.75
N PHE A 21 -6.26 -26.59 0.62
CA PHE A 21 -7.24 -27.66 0.40
C PHE A 21 -6.61 -29.06 0.36
N ALA A 22 -5.40 -29.18 -0.19
CA ALA A 22 -4.68 -30.45 -0.19
C ALA A 22 -4.34 -30.93 1.24
N ILE A 23 -3.87 -30.02 2.10
CA ILE A 23 -3.51 -30.34 3.49
C ILE A 23 -4.76 -30.58 4.33
N GLU A 24 -5.81 -29.76 4.16
CA GLU A 24 -7.09 -29.96 4.84
C GLU A 24 -7.67 -31.36 4.54
N LYS A 25 -7.62 -31.78 3.28
CA LYS A 25 -8.09 -33.11 2.87
C LYS A 25 -7.30 -34.23 3.57
N GLN A 26 -5.97 -34.11 3.63
CA GLN A 26 -5.12 -35.08 4.32
C GLN A 26 -5.41 -35.14 5.84
N LEU A 27 -5.66 -34.00 6.49
CA LEU A 27 -6.03 -33.96 7.90
C LEU A 27 -7.36 -34.66 8.16
N LYS A 28 -8.36 -34.45 7.29
CA LYS A 28 -9.66 -35.13 7.38
C LYS A 28 -9.51 -36.64 7.21
N GLU A 29 -8.74 -37.07 6.21
CA GLU A 29 -8.48 -38.51 5.98
C GLU A 29 -7.78 -39.17 7.19
N LYS A 30 -6.83 -38.49 7.84
CA LYS A 30 -6.17 -39.00 9.05
C LYS A 30 -7.12 -39.12 10.23
N PHE A 31 -8.00 -38.13 10.43
CA PHE A 31 -9.02 -38.16 11.47
C PHE A 31 -10.03 -39.28 11.23
N GLU A 32 -10.50 -39.47 9.99
CA GLU A 32 -11.43 -40.55 9.61
C GLU A 32 -10.81 -41.95 9.80
N LYS A 33 -9.51 -42.09 9.58
CA LYS A 33 -8.76 -43.34 9.83
C LYS A 33 -8.43 -43.57 11.32
N GLY A 34 -8.73 -42.61 12.19
CA GLY A 34 -8.39 -42.66 13.61
C GLY A 34 -6.88 -42.57 13.89
N GLU A 35 -6.10 -42.04 12.95
CA GLU A 35 -4.65 -41.84 13.12
C GLU A 35 -4.33 -40.65 14.03
N ILE A 36 -5.26 -39.70 14.12
CA ILE A 36 -5.20 -38.52 15.01
C ILE A 36 -6.52 -38.41 15.76
N ASP A 37 -6.48 -37.91 16.99
CA ASP A 37 -7.68 -37.63 17.75
C ASP A 37 -8.31 -36.27 17.37
N ARG A 38 -9.45 -35.94 18.00
CA ARG A 38 -10.19 -34.71 17.72
C ARG A 38 -9.42 -33.46 18.12
N ASP A 39 -8.66 -33.52 19.21
CA ASP A 39 -7.94 -32.37 19.75
C ASP A 39 -6.74 -32.06 18.85
N GLU A 40 -6.01 -33.10 18.43
CA GLU A 40 -4.91 -32.99 17.47
C GLU A 40 -5.38 -32.51 16.08
N PHE A 41 -6.57 -32.92 15.64
CA PHE A 41 -7.19 -32.40 14.43
C PHE A 41 -7.47 -30.89 14.54
N ASN A 42 -8.11 -30.45 15.63
CA ASN A 42 -8.45 -29.04 15.83
C ASN A 42 -7.19 -28.17 15.90
N ASP A 43 -6.18 -28.58 16.67
CA ASP A 43 -4.90 -27.86 16.78
C ASP A 43 -4.19 -27.74 15.42
N SER A 44 -4.19 -28.81 14.63
CA SER A 44 -3.58 -28.84 13.30
C SER A 44 -4.35 -27.96 12.30
N TYR A 45 -5.68 -27.97 12.38
CA TYR A 45 -6.54 -27.15 11.54
C TYR A 45 -6.39 -25.66 11.86
N ASP A 46 -6.35 -25.29 13.15
CA ASP A 46 -6.13 -23.92 13.60
C ASP A 46 -4.76 -23.39 13.17
N ARG A 47 -3.71 -24.22 13.24
CA ARG A 47 -2.39 -23.89 12.71
C ARG A 47 -2.42 -23.68 11.19
N LEU A 48 -3.07 -24.56 10.43
CA LEU A 48 -3.20 -24.44 8.99
C LEU A 48 -3.95 -23.15 8.59
N LYS A 49 -5.05 -22.85 9.30
CA LYS A 49 -5.82 -21.61 9.10
C LYS A 49 -4.99 -20.37 9.43
N CYS A 50 -4.26 -20.39 10.55
CA CYS A 50 -3.36 -19.30 10.93
C CYS A 50 -2.24 -19.10 9.90
N LEU A 51 -1.70 -20.18 9.33
CA LEU A 51 -0.71 -20.10 8.24
C LEU A 51 -1.32 -19.52 6.96
N TYR A 52 -2.57 -19.86 6.63
CA TYR A 52 -3.28 -19.31 5.49
C TYR A 52 -3.61 -17.83 5.69
N GLU A 53 -4.12 -17.44 6.86
CA GLU A 53 -4.39 -16.04 7.19
C GLU A 53 -3.11 -15.20 7.25
N LYS A 54 -2.01 -15.74 7.80
CA LYS A 54 -0.68 -15.12 7.71
C LYS A 54 -0.21 -15.05 6.26
N SER A 55 -0.55 -16.03 5.44
CA SER A 55 -0.25 -16.01 4.01
C SER A 55 -1.08 -14.96 3.29
N GLU A 56 -2.38 -14.77 3.54
CA GLU A 56 -3.20 -13.71 2.92
C GLU A 56 -2.81 -12.31 3.43
N ASN A 57 -2.50 -12.19 4.72
CA ASN A 57 -1.97 -10.94 5.27
C ASN A 57 -0.54 -10.62 4.81
N SER A 58 0.18 -11.59 4.25
CA SER A 58 1.48 -11.38 3.59
C SER A 58 1.41 -11.50 2.06
N ALA A 59 0.31 -11.97 1.49
CA ALA A 59 0.04 -12.19 0.09
C ALA A 59 -1.04 -11.20 -0.33
N GLY A 60 -0.58 -10.09 -0.91
CA GLY A 60 -1.31 -9.56 -2.04
C GLY A 60 -1.60 -10.74 -2.97
N VAL A 61 -2.87 -11.14 -3.03
CA VAL A 61 -3.51 -11.53 -4.28
C VAL A 61 -2.86 -10.67 -5.34
N GLY A 62 -2.19 -11.29 -6.32
CA GLY A 62 -1.45 -10.59 -7.36
C GLY A 62 -2.41 -9.68 -8.11
N ASN A 63 -2.62 -8.47 -7.57
CA ASN A 63 -3.19 -7.38 -8.31
C ASN A 63 -2.16 -7.21 -9.42
N PRO A 64 -2.52 -7.46 -10.70
CA PRO A 64 -1.55 -7.32 -11.77
C PRO A 64 -0.91 -5.94 -11.60
N MET A 65 0.43 -5.91 -11.63
CA MET A 65 1.15 -4.64 -11.50
C MET A 65 0.50 -3.65 -12.46
N GLY A 66 0.23 -2.45 -11.95
CA GLY A 66 -0.41 -1.42 -12.72
C GLY A 66 0.40 -1.08 -13.98
N LYS A 67 -0.27 -0.48 -14.96
CA LYS A 67 0.37 -0.04 -16.19
C LYS A 67 0.87 1.38 -16.05
N LEU A 68 2.14 1.61 -16.40
CA LEU A 68 2.70 2.94 -16.60
C LEU A 68 2.54 3.38 -18.06
N SER A 69 2.16 4.64 -18.28
CA SER A 69 2.04 5.25 -19.60
C SER A 69 2.45 6.73 -19.57
N GLY A 70 2.66 7.34 -20.74
CA GLY A 70 3.22 8.69 -20.86
C GLY A 70 4.76 8.71 -20.90
N SER A 71 5.34 9.90 -21.00
CA SER A 71 6.80 10.05 -21.00
C SER A 71 7.35 9.97 -19.58
N VAL A 72 8.40 9.17 -19.39
CA VAL A 72 9.15 9.06 -18.14
C VAL A 72 10.41 9.92 -18.12
N ASP A 73 10.66 10.65 -19.20
CA ASP A 73 11.81 11.54 -19.33
C ASP A 73 11.65 12.75 -18.43
N GLY A 74 12.71 13.06 -17.67
CA GLY A 74 12.68 14.17 -16.71
C GLY A 74 11.96 13.88 -15.39
N LEU A 75 11.47 12.65 -15.17
CA LEU A 75 10.99 12.24 -13.85
C LEU A 75 12.15 12.18 -12.85
N THR A 76 11.95 12.85 -11.72
CA THR A 76 12.82 12.81 -10.54
C THR A 76 12.82 11.43 -9.89
N ALA A 77 13.83 11.17 -9.05
CA ALA A 77 13.90 9.92 -8.30
C ALA A 77 12.67 9.70 -7.38
N ALA A 78 12.19 10.77 -6.73
CA ALA A 78 11.03 10.68 -5.85
C ALA A 78 9.74 10.37 -6.62
N GLU A 79 9.52 11.01 -7.79
CA GLU A 79 8.39 10.69 -8.66
C GLU A 79 8.43 9.21 -9.09
N ARG A 80 9.60 8.70 -9.48
CA ARG A 80 9.77 7.28 -9.86
C ARG A 80 9.45 6.33 -8.71
N THR A 81 9.88 6.64 -7.49
CA THR A 81 9.56 5.82 -6.31
C THR A 81 8.06 5.74 -6.08
N VAL A 82 7.37 6.89 -6.05
CA VAL A 82 5.91 6.93 -5.84
C VAL A 82 5.17 6.22 -6.97
N ILE A 83 5.59 6.40 -8.23
CA ILE A 83 5.02 5.67 -9.37
C ILE A 83 5.16 4.16 -9.16
N ASN A 84 6.35 3.66 -8.83
CA ASN A 84 6.57 2.24 -8.61
C ASN A 84 5.70 1.70 -7.46
N ASP A 85 5.55 2.46 -6.38
CA ASP A 85 4.66 2.10 -5.27
C ASP A 85 3.20 1.99 -5.75
N LEU A 86 2.71 2.96 -6.53
CA LEU A 86 1.35 2.94 -7.09
C LEU A 86 1.15 1.74 -8.04
N LEU A 87 2.12 1.47 -8.91
CA LEU A 87 2.07 0.32 -9.82
C LEU A 87 2.07 -1.01 -9.05
N SER A 88 2.87 -1.13 -7.99
CA SER A 88 2.89 -2.32 -7.13
C SER A 88 1.58 -2.55 -6.37
N GLN A 89 0.80 -1.48 -6.14
CA GLN A 89 -0.56 -1.55 -5.62
C GLN A 89 -1.59 -1.95 -6.71
N GLY A 90 -1.16 -2.15 -7.96
CA GLY A 90 -2.02 -2.46 -9.11
C GLY A 90 -2.71 -1.24 -9.74
N LYS A 91 -2.26 -0.02 -9.43
CA LYS A 91 -2.86 1.21 -9.99
C LYS A 91 -2.20 1.57 -11.33
N ASN A 92 -3.00 1.88 -12.34
CA ASN A 92 -2.52 2.42 -13.59
C ASN A 92 -2.09 3.88 -13.40
N VAL A 93 -0.93 4.24 -13.94
CA VAL A 93 -0.38 5.60 -13.83
C VAL A 93 -0.07 6.13 -15.23
N GLU A 94 -0.58 7.31 -15.54
CA GLU A 94 -0.22 8.06 -16.74
C GLU A 94 0.49 9.35 -16.32
N VAL A 95 1.69 9.59 -16.86
CA VAL A 95 2.44 10.82 -16.62
C VAL A 95 1.88 11.94 -17.49
N ILE A 96 1.47 13.04 -16.86
CA ILE A 96 0.97 14.22 -17.58
C ILE A 96 2.18 15.06 -18.02
N PRO A 97 2.32 15.35 -19.33
CA PRO A 97 3.39 16.20 -19.82
C PRO A 97 3.33 17.60 -19.22
N LYS A 98 4.48 18.10 -18.74
CA LYS A 98 4.59 19.47 -18.24
C LYS A 98 4.47 20.45 -19.41
N THR A 99 3.61 21.46 -19.27
CA THR A 99 3.45 22.53 -20.26
C THR A 99 3.74 23.89 -19.62
N THR A 100 4.19 24.85 -20.41
CA THR A 100 4.42 26.24 -19.94
C THR A 100 3.14 27.08 -19.93
N ALA A 101 2.10 26.64 -20.63
CA ALA A 101 0.85 27.38 -20.80
C ALA A 101 -0.05 27.34 -19.55
N SER A 102 -0.01 26.24 -18.79
CA SER A 102 -0.83 26.08 -17.59
C SER A 102 -0.19 25.10 -16.62
N LYS A 103 -0.41 25.30 -15.32
CA LYS A 103 -0.05 24.29 -14.33
C LYS A 103 -0.95 23.09 -14.48
N THR A 104 -0.36 21.91 -14.57
CA THR A 104 -1.06 20.64 -14.68
C THR A 104 -0.68 19.76 -13.50
N PRO A 105 -1.57 18.86 -13.06
CA PRO A 105 -1.21 17.80 -12.13
C PRO A 105 -0.08 16.92 -12.69
N ASP A 106 0.64 16.23 -11.82
CA ASP A 106 1.74 15.35 -12.23
C ASP A 106 1.26 14.07 -12.96
N PHE A 107 0.17 13.45 -12.50
CA PHE A 107 -0.27 12.11 -12.97
C PHE A 107 -1.79 12.00 -13.17
N LEU A 108 -2.21 11.01 -13.96
CA LEU A 108 -3.52 10.37 -13.84
C LEU A 108 -3.34 8.99 -13.20
N VAL A 109 -3.89 8.79 -12.00
CA VAL A 109 -3.86 7.50 -11.31
C VAL A 109 -5.24 6.86 -11.44
N ASN A 110 -5.34 5.78 -12.22
CA ASN A 110 -6.62 5.20 -12.65
C ASN A 110 -7.57 6.25 -13.27
N GLY A 111 -7.02 7.22 -14.01
CA GLY A 111 -7.77 8.32 -14.61
C GLY A 111 -8.02 9.53 -13.70
N VAL A 112 -7.64 9.48 -12.41
CA VAL A 112 -7.84 10.58 -11.45
C VAL A 112 -6.63 11.52 -11.44
N LYS A 113 -6.87 12.82 -11.61
CA LYS A 113 -5.82 13.86 -11.58
C LYS A 113 -5.13 13.91 -10.22
N THR A 114 -3.87 13.52 -10.19
CA THR A 114 -3.09 13.35 -8.97
C THR A 114 -1.85 14.21 -9.00
N GLU A 115 -1.67 15.02 -7.96
CA GLU A 115 -0.46 15.82 -7.74
C GLU A 115 0.44 15.16 -6.70
N LEU A 116 1.74 15.11 -6.95
CA LEU A 116 2.73 14.70 -5.97
C LEU A 116 3.47 15.91 -5.38
N LYS A 117 3.65 15.87 -4.06
CA LYS A 117 4.52 16.79 -3.34
C LYS A 117 5.37 16.01 -2.36
N THR A 118 6.67 16.25 -2.38
CA THR A 118 7.60 15.69 -1.41
C THR A 118 7.84 16.66 -0.26
N LEU A 119 8.18 16.13 0.91
CA LEU A 119 8.71 16.89 2.04
C LEU A 119 10.16 16.46 2.29
N GLU A 120 11.02 17.47 2.51
CA GLU A 120 12.41 17.26 2.94
C GLU A 120 12.53 17.25 4.47
N ASN A 121 11.61 17.93 5.17
CA ASN A 121 11.56 18.03 6.62
C ASN A 121 10.11 17.84 7.11
N PRO A 122 9.89 17.34 8.34
CA PRO A 122 8.55 17.00 8.86
C PRO A 122 7.79 18.25 9.35
N ASN A 123 7.85 19.34 8.57
CA ASN A 123 7.26 20.62 8.92
C ASN A 123 5.76 20.65 8.54
N ILE A 124 4.91 20.75 9.55
CA ILE A 124 3.45 20.73 9.41
C ILE A 124 2.94 21.86 8.49
N ASN A 125 3.42 23.08 8.67
CA ASN A 125 2.97 24.24 7.87
C ASN A 125 3.37 24.10 6.40
N THR A 126 4.53 23.47 6.15
CA THR A 126 4.98 23.15 4.79
C THR A 126 4.05 22.12 4.16
N GLY A 127 3.70 21.05 4.88
CA GLY A 127 2.71 20.06 4.43
C GLY A 127 1.37 20.69 4.04
N ILE A 128 0.83 21.56 4.91
CA ILE A 128 -0.44 22.29 4.64
C ILE A 128 -0.33 23.12 3.35
N THR A 129 0.75 23.88 3.21
CA THR A 129 0.99 24.73 2.04
C THR A 129 1.12 23.90 0.75
N ARG A 130 1.76 22.72 0.83
CA ARG A 130 1.90 21.80 -0.30
C ARG A 130 0.56 21.24 -0.75
N ILE A 131 -0.33 20.88 0.20
CA ILE A 131 -1.71 20.45 -0.10
C ILE A 131 -2.47 21.55 -0.85
N GLN A 132 -2.45 22.78 -0.32
CA GLN A 132 -3.12 23.92 -0.97
C GLN A 132 -2.58 24.19 -2.38
N LYS A 133 -1.26 24.11 -2.56
CA LYS A 133 -0.64 24.27 -3.88
C LYS A 133 -1.01 23.15 -4.84
N GLY A 134 -1.18 21.92 -4.36
CA GLY A 134 -1.61 20.80 -5.20
C GLY A 134 -3.01 21.01 -5.75
N PHE A 135 -3.97 21.35 -4.89
CA PHE A 135 -5.34 21.63 -5.35
C PHE A 135 -5.43 22.84 -6.29
N LYS A 136 -4.61 23.88 -6.08
CA LYS A 136 -4.52 25.03 -7.01
C LYS A 136 -4.02 24.66 -8.42
N GLN A 137 -3.45 23.48 -8.61
CA GLN A 137 -3.03 22.96 -9.92
C GLN A 137 -4.12 22.11 -10.59
N GLY A 138 -5.33 22.06 -10.00
CA GLY A 138 -6.45 21.32 -10.56
C GLY A 138 -6.41 19.82 -10.29
N ALA A 139 -5.65 19.39 -9.28
CA ALA A 139 -5.62 18.00 -8.84
C ALA A 139 -6.90 17.63 -8.09
N GLU A 140 -7.39 16.41 -8.33
CA GLU A 140 -8.48 15.79 -7.57
C GLU A 140 -7.96 15.06 -6.35
N THR A 141 -6.74 14.51 -6.46
CA THR A 141 -5.99 13.89 -5.36
C THR A 141 -4.65 14.58 -5.18
N VAL A 142 -4.27 14.91 -3.94
CA VAL A 142 -2.91 15.36 -3.61
C VAL A 142 -2.22 14.32 -2.75
N VAL A 143 -1.11 13.80 -3.23
CA VAL A 143 -0.22 12.90 -2.49
C VAL A 143 0.93 13.71 -1.91
N ILE A 144 1.10 13.66 -0.59
CA ILE A 144 2.27 14.17 0.10
C ILE A 144 3.18 12.99 0.47
N ASP A 145 4.33 12.85 -0.17
CA ASP A 145 5.35 11.90 0.24
C ASP A 145 6.22 12.52 1.35
N GLY A 146 5.96 12.11 2.59
CA GLY A 146 6.66 12.53 3.80
C GLY A 146 7.68 11.52 4.32
N ARG A 147 7.92 10.41 3.60
CA ARG A 147 8.78 9.31 4.06
C ARG A 147 10.23 9.74 4.27
N GLN A 148 10.79 10.48 3.30
CA GLN A 148 12.14 11.02 3.40
C GLN A 148 12.28 12.04 4.55
N ALA A 149 11.24 12.82 4.81
CA ALA A 149 11.19 13.77 5.91
C ALA A 149 11.06 13.12 7.29
N GLY A 150 10.82 11.80 7.39
CA GLY A 150 10.54 11.13 8.66
C GLY A 150 9.23 11.61 9.30
N LEU A 151 8.24 11.98 8.49
CA LEU A 151 6.95 12.46 8.98
C LEU A 151 6.20 11.33 9.73
N THR A 152 5.76 11.59 10.96
CA THR A 152 5.00 10.59 11.73
C THR A 152 3.52 10.60 11.36
N THR A 153 2.81 9.53 11.73
CA THR A 153 1.35 9.42 11.57
C THR A 153 0.59 10.56 12.27
N GLU A 154 1.01 10.98 13.47
CA GLU A 154 0.39 12.08 14.20
C GLU A 154 0.57 13.41 13.47
N GLN A 155 1.77 13.66 12.95
CA GLN A 155 2.06 14.87 12.17
C GLN A 155 1.27 14.90 10.86
N ALA A 156 1.15 13.76 10.17
CA ALA A 156 0.32 13.61 8.97
C ALA A 156 -1.14 13.93 9.27
N ASN A 157 -1.71 13.38 10.34
CA ASN A 157 -3.07 13.70 10.79
C ASN A 157 -3.25 15.19 11.11
N GLN A 158 -2.28 15.80 11.79
CA GLN A 158 -2.30 17.24 12.07
C GLN A 158 -2.27 18.07 10.78
N ILE A 159 -1.47 17.69 9.78
CA ILE A 159 -1.41 18.35 8.49
C ILE A 159 -2.78 18.31 7.79
N ILE A 160 -3.40 17.13 7.65
CA ILE A 160 -4.69 16.97 6.96
C ILE A 160 -5.78 17.78 7.68
N ASN A 161 -5.89 17.64 9.00
CA ASN A 161 -6.91 18.34 9.80
C ASN A 161 -6.77 19.86 9.75
N ARG A 162 -5.53 20.36 9.80
CA ARG A 162 -5.28 21.81 9.72
C ARG A 162 -5.47 22.33 8.30
N ALA A 163 -5.08 21.54 7.29
CA ALA A 163 -5.29 21.90 5.89
C ALA A 163 -6.79 22.02 5.57
N SER A 164 -7.64 21.09 6.03
CA SER A 164 -9.09 21.18 5.82
C SER A 164 -9.66 22.46 6.44
N GLY A 165 -9.19 22.84 7.63
CA GLY A 165 -9.56 24.08 8.31
C GLY A 165 -9.20 25.38 7.58
N THR A 166 -8.35 25.33 6.54
CA THR A 166 -8.00 26.50 5.72
C THR A 166 -9.00 26.81 4.59
N TYR A 167 -9.95 25.92 4.34
CA TYR A 167 -10.95 26.08 3.28
C TYR A 167 -12.29 26.60 3.83
N PRO A 168 -13.11 27.31 3.02
CA PRO A 168 -14.35 27.95 3.49
C PRO A 168 -15.31 27.02 4.24
N ASN A 169 -15.43 25.77 3.80
CA ASN A 169 -16.32 24.77 4.41
C ASN A 169 -15.60 23.84 5.41
N LYS A 170 -14.38 24.21 5.83
CA LYS A 170 -13.49 23.39 6.67
C LYS A 170 -13.26 21.97 6.13
N SER A 171 -13.39 21.82 4.81
CA SER A 171 -13.28 20.56 4.08
C SER A 171 -12.30 20.71 2.92
N LEU A 172 -11.59 19.63 2.60
CA LEU A 172 -10.66 19.59 1.48
C LEU A 172 -11.45 19.60 0.15
N PRO A 173 -10.97 20.29 -0.90
CA PRO A 173 -11.62 20.30 -2.21
C PRO A 173 -11.62 18.94 -2.93
N GLY A 174 -10.75 18.03 -2.51
CA GLY A 174 -10.59 16.69 -3.06
C GLY A 174 -9.84 15.81 -2.06
N LYS A 175 -9.36 14.66 -2.53
CA LYS A 175 -8.69 13.66 -1.69
C LYS A 175 -7.28 14.10 -1.33
N VAL A 176 -6.85 13.85 -0.10
CA VAL A 176 -5.44 13.96 0.30
C VAL A 176 -4.96 12.62 0.81
N GLU A 177 -3.78 12.20 0.38
CA GLU A 177 -3.04 11.08 0.95
C GLU A 177 -1.68 11.59 1.41
N ILE A 178 -1.31 11.29 2.66
CA ILE A 178 0.02 11.57 3.20
C ILE A 178 0.69 10.24 3.49
N TRP A 179 1.82 10.01 2.83
CA TRP A 179 2.56 8.77 2.89
C TRP A 179 3.71 8.93 3.90
N THR A 180 3.71 8.08 4.93
CA THR A 180 4.73 8.00 5.97
C THR A 180 5.41 6.62 5.91
N ASN A 181 6.48 6.42 6.70
CA ASN A 181 7.11 5.10 6.80
C ASN A 181 6.21 4.09 7.56
N ASP A 182 5.24 4.58 8.32
CA ASP A 182 4.31 3.76 9.12
C ASP A 182 3.02 3.44 8.36
N GLY A 183 2.74 4.12 7.25
CA GLY A 183 1.55 3.88 6.42
C GLY A 183 1.06 5.11 5.65
N VAL A 184 -0.12 4.98 5.06
CA VAL A 184 -0.78 6.07 4.33
C VAL A 184 -1.94 6.61 5.16
N ILE A 185 -1.92 7.91 5.43
CA ILE A 185 -2.99 8.63 6.12
C ILE A 185 -3.77 9.43 5.08
N GLY A 186 -5.06 9.17 4.95
CA GLY A 186 -5.87 9.79 3.90
C GLY A 186 -7.20 10.35 4.38
N ARG A 187 -7.72 11.34 3.65
CA ARG A 187 -9.05 11.92 3.85
C ARG A 187 -9.65 12.44 2.55
#